data_AF-V5GWC8-F1
#
_entry.id   AF-V5GWC8-F1
#
_cell.length_a   1.000
_cell.length_b   1.000
_cell.length_c   1.000
_cell.angle_alpha   90.00
_cell.angle_beta   90.00
_cell.angle_gamma   90.00
#
_symmetry.space_group_name_H-M   'P 1'
#
loop_
_entity.id
_entity.type
_entity.pdbx_description
1 polymer ?
#
loop_
_entity_poly.entity_id
_entity_poly.type
_entity_poly.pdbx_seq_one_letter_code
_entity_poly.pdbx_strand_id
1 'polypeptide(L)'
;MEVKTFAFLQIAVCIAIGIELFSARTNALNDEELFTVDYCGTNCTQQPNGSWTTCPGNCSCYHEDGKTDGFCLSTEYTDFTQFPNLTSEEMDAATPRPE
;
A
#
# COMPACT_ATOMS: atom_id res chain seq x y z
N MET A 1 -36.53 -32.54 19.13
CA MET A 1 -36.36 -31.08 18.99
C MET A 1 -34.88 -30.69 18.86
N GLU A 2 -33.99 -31.61 18.45
CA GLU A 2 -32.54 -31.43 18.64
C GLU A 2 -31.80 -30.93 17.39
N VAL A 3 -32.30 -31.28 16.20
CA VAL A 3 -31.71 -30.87 14.91
C VAL A 3 -31.81 -29.35 14.70
N LYS A 4 -32.90 -28.74 15.20
CA LYS A 4 -33.12 -27.28 15.09
C LYS A 4 -32.11 -26.51 15.94
N THR A 5 -31.80 -26.96 17.16
CA THR A 5 -30.86 -26.31 18.06
C THR A 5 -29.42 -26.33 17.52
N PHE A 6 -29.00 -27.45 16.90
CA PHE A 6 -27.68 -27.56 16.28
C PHE A 6 -27.49 -26.57 15.12
N ALA A 7 -28.52 -26.36 14.30
CA ALA A 7 -28.46 -25.40 13.20
C ALA A 7 -28.35 -23.95 13.70
N PHE A 8 -29.09 -23.58 14.75
CA PHE A 8 -28.96 -22.25 15.36
C PHE A 8 -27.57 -22.02 15.98
N LEU A 9 -27.00 -23.03 16.62
CA LEU A 9 -25.65 -22.95 17.19
C LEU A 9 -24.60 -22.73 16.09
N GLN A 10 -24.70 -23.45 14.98
CA GLN A 10 -23.80 -23.28 13.83
C GLN A 10 -23.89 -21.87 13.23
N ILE A 11 -25.10 -21.32 13.08
CA ILE A 11 -25.29 -19.96 12.57
C ILE A 11 -24.68 -18.92 13.52
N ALA A 12 -24.89 -19.06 14.83
CA ALA A 12 -24.31 -18.14 15.82
C ALA A 12 -22.77 -18.18 15.82
N VAL A 13 -22.18 -19.36 15.69
CA VAL A 13 -20.73 -19.54 15.57
C VAL A 13 -20.20 -18.90 14.28
N CYS A 14 -20.88 -19.08 13.15
CA CYS A 14 -20.49 -18.44 11.89
C CYS A 14 -20.56 -16.91 11.96
N ILE A 15 -21.58 -16.34 12.63
CA ILE A 15 -21.70 -14.89 12.82
C ILE A 15 -20.59 -14.36 13.72
N ALA A 16 -20.29 -15.05 14.84
CA ALA A 16 -19.22 -14.65 15.75
C ALA A 16 -17.84 -14.68 15.06
N ILE A 17 -17.53 -15.76 14.32
CA ILE A 17 -16.28 -15.87 13.55
C ILE A 17 -16.23 -14.81 12.45
N GLY A 18 -17.35 -14.52 11.79
CA GLY A 18 -17.44 -13.46 10.79
C GLY A 18 -17.05 -12.10 11.35
N ILE A 19 -17.62 -11.70 12.50
CA ILE A 19 -17.35 -10.40 13.15
C ILE A 19 -15.87 -10.25 13.53
N GLU A 20 -15.25 -11.29 14.08
CA GLU A 20 -13.82 -11.32 14.41
C GLU A 20 -12.96 -11.15 13.14
N LEU A 21 -13.31 -11.83 12.04
CA LEU A 21 -12.60 -11.73 10.75
C LEU A 21 -12.72 -10.34 10.09
N PHE A 22 -13.87 -9.67 10.22
CA PHE A 22 -14.05 -8.30 9.73
C PHE A 22 -13.25 -7.29 10.56
N SER A 23 -13.22 -7.45 11.88
CA SER A 23 -12.51 -6.55 12.79
C SER A 23 -10.99 -6.65 12.64
N ALA A 24 -10.46 -7.86 12.40
CA ALA A 24 -9.04 -8.06 12.11
C ALA A 24 -8.58 -7.43 10.78
N ARG A 25 -9.48 -7.29 9.79
CA ARG A 25 -9.15 -6.70 8.49
C ARG A 25 -8.98 -5.18 8.57
N THR A 26 -9.74 -4.49 9.42
CA THR A 26 -9.66 -3.03 9.57
C THR A 26 -8.37 -2.54 10.23
N ASN A 27 -7.69 -3.37 11.03
CA ASN A 27 -6.41 -3.00 11.66
C ASN A 27 -5.19 -3.21 10.75
N ALA A 28 -5.37 -3.73 9.53
CA ALA A 28 -4.29 -3.96 8.57
C ALA A 28 -4.05 -2.77 7.62
N LEU A 29 -4.89 -1.73 7.71
CA LEU A 29 -4.63 -0.42 7.10
C LEU A 29 -3.97 0.42 8.19
N ASN A 30 -2.65 0.23 8.37
CA ASN A 30 -1.88 1.14 9.19
C ASN A 30 -1.68 2.42 8.37
N ASP A 31 -2.49 3.45 8.64
CA ASP A 31 -2.42 4.75 7.96
C ASP A 31 -1.18 5.56 8.37
N GLU A 32 -0.32 5.02 9.25
CA GLU A 32 0.90 5.66 9.74
C GLU A 32 2.12 5.46 8.82
N GLU A 33 2.01 4.64 7.77
CA GLU A 33 3.11 4.41 6.82
C GLU A 33 2.57 4.39 5.38
N LEU A 34 3.23 5.11 4.48
CA LEU A 34 2.90 5.15 3.04
C LEU A 34 4.10 4.74 2.20
N PHE A 35 3.92 3.71 1.40
CA PHE A 35 4.87 3.30 0.37
C PHE A 35 4.30 3.64 -1.00
N THR A 36 4.95 4.56 -1.71
CA THR A 36 4.58 4.96 -3.08
C THR A 36 5.55 4.39 -4.09
N VAL A 37 5.01 4.03 -5.26
CA VAL A 37 5.79 3.57 -6.41
C VAL A 37 5.32 4.35 -7.62
N ASP A 38 6.23 5.12 -8.20
CA ASP A 38 5.93 5.99 -9.34
C ASP A 38 6.76 5.62 -10.57
N TYR A 39 6.13 5.68 -11.74
CA TYR A 39 6.80 5.45 -13.01
C TYR A 39 7.55 6.69 -13.48
N CYS A 40 8.84 6.53 -13.76
CA CYS A 40 9.72 7.64 -14.11
C CYS A 40 9.65 8.06 -15.58
N GLY A 41 8.61 7.64 -16.30
CA GLY A 41 8.39 8.03 -17.70
C GLY A 41 9.24 7.29 -18.73
N THR A 42 10.03 6.28 -18.32
CA THR A 42 10.81 5.46 -19.26
C THR A 42 10.94 4.01 -18.81
N ASN A 43 11.06 3.11 -19.79
CA ASN A 43 11.38 1.71 -19.57
C ASN A 43 12.89 1.50 -19.50
N CYS A 44 13.29 0.36 -18.96
CA CYS A 44 14.67 -0.10 -19.00
C CYS A 44 14.76 -1.47 -19.67
N THR A 45 15.87 -1.75 -20.36
CA THR A 45 16.09 -3.01 -21.06
C THR A 45 17.48 -3.57 -20.79
N GLN A 46 17.61 -4.88 -20.87
CA GLN A 46 18.88 -5.55 -20.71
C GLN A 46 19.68 -5.43 -22.01
N GLN A 47 20.90 -4.92 -21.88
CA GLN A 47 21.86 -4.78 -22.96
C GLN A 47 22.57 -6.11 -23.24
N PRO A 48 23.21 -6.27 -24.42
CA PRO A 48 23.92 -7.50 -24.79
C PRO A 48 25.08 -7.88 -23.85
N ASN A 49 25.61 -6.90 -23.11
CA ASN A 49 26.65 -7.11 -22.10
C ASN A 49 26.08 -7.60 -20.74
N GLY A 50 24.77 -7.80 -20.64
CA GLY A 50 24.06 -8.21 -19.42
C GLY A 50 23.68 -7.07 -18.48
N SER A 51 24.17 -5.85 -18.71
CA SER A 51 23.80 -4.67 -17.91
C SER A 51 22.45 -4.11 -18.31
N TRP A 52 21.78 -3.39 -17.42
CA TRP A 52 20.51 -2.72 -17.72
C TRP A 52 20.74 -1.27 -18.14
N THR A 53 19.89 -0.75 -19.03
CA THR A 53 19.87 0.69 -19.35
C THR A 53 19.65 1.52 -18.10
N THR A 54 20.40 2.61 -17.97
CA THR A 54 20.33 3.53 -16.83
C THR A 54 19.00 4.28 -16.79
N CYS A 55 18.37 4.29 -15.61
CA CYS A 55 17.17 5.09 -15.34
C CYS A 55 17.52 6.53 -14.94
N PRO A 56 16.64 7.51 -15.19
CA PRO A 56 16.88 8.90 -14.83
C PRO A 56 16.73 9.16 -13.33
N GLY A 57 17.42 10.18 -12.82
CA GLY A 57 17.20 10.71 -11.47
C GLY A 57 17.41 9.67 -10.37
N ASN A 58 16.46 9.58 -9.44
CA ASN A 58 16.46 8.63 -8.32
C ASN A 58 15.71 7.32 -8.63
N CYS A 59 15.53 7.01 -9.91
CA CYS A 59 14.77 5.84 -10.32
C CYS A 59 15.68 4.62 -10.48
N SER A 60 15.14 3.46 -10.13
CA SER A 60 15.81 2.17 -10.32
C SER A 60 15.10 1.36 -11.40
N CYS A 61 15.85 0.51 -12.10
CA CYS A 61 15.29 -0.40 -13.09
C CYS A 61 14.75 -1.64 -12.38
N TYR A 62 13.44 -1.88 -12.49
CA TYR A 62 12.78 -3.07 -11.96
C TYR A 62 12.32 -3.95 -13.12
N HIS A 63 12.65 -5.23 -13.06
CA HIS A 63 12.31 -6.21 -14.07
C HIS A 63 11.90 -7.53 -13.41
N GLU A 64 11.11 -8.32 -14.12
CA GLU A 64 10.82 -9.70 -13.73
C GLU A 64 12.00 -10.60 -14.09
N ASP A 65 12.23 -11.65 -13.31
CA ASP A 65 13.28 -12.63 -13.60
C ASP A 65 13.06 -13.32 -14.95
N GLY A 66 14.11 -13.42 -15.75
CA GLY A 66 14.05 -14.01 -17.09
C GLY A 66 13.43 -13.11 -18.17
N LYS A 67 13.07 -11.86 -17.84
CA LYS A 67 12.69 -10.83 -18.82
C LYS A 67 13.87 -9.90 -19.13
N THR A 68 13.89 -9.38 -20.35
CA THR A 68 14.88 -8.40 -20.84
C THR A 68 14.35 -6.98 -20.84
N ASP A 69 13.12 -6.78 -20.40
CA ASP A 69 12.42 -5.51 -20.36
C ASP A 69 11.93 -5.26 -18.93
N GLY A 70 11.96 -4.00 -18.52
CA GLY A 70 11.59 -3.54 -17.20
C GLY A 70 11.14 -2.09 -17.21
N PHE A 71 10.79 -1.59 -16.03
CA PHE A 71 10.33 -0.22 -15.83
C PHE A 71 11.28 0.54 -14.91
N CYS A 72 11.54 1.80 -15.24
CA CYS A 72 12.21 2.69 -14.29
C CYS A 72 11.17 3.21 -13.30
N LEU A 73 11.32 2.84 -12.04
CA LEU A 73 10.40 3.22 -10.96
C LEU A 73 11.18 3.96 -9.86
N SER A 74 10.53 4.94 -9.25
CA SER A 74 10.94 5.52 -7.97
C SER A 74 10.09 4.94 -6.87
N THR A 75 10.73 4.54 -5.77
CA THR A 75 10.06 4.06 -4.57
C THR A 75 10.33 5.03 -3.44
N GLU A 76 9.29 5.50 -2.78
CA GLU A 76 9.40 6.38 -1.62
C GLU A 76 8.66 5.76 -0.44
N TYR A 77 9.29 5.84 0.72
CA TYR A 77 8.75 5.36 1.97
C TYR A 77 8.57 6.55 2.91
N THR A 78 7.33 6.81 3.29
CA THR A 78 6.96 7.88 4.21
C THR A 78 6.45 7.25 5.50
N ASP A 79 7.15 7.54 6.59
CA ASP A 79 6.75 7.18 7.95
C ASP A 79 6.06 8.39 8.58
N PHE A 80 4.74 8.33 8.73
CA PHE A 80 3.95 9.42 9.27
C PHE A 80 4.13 9.62 10.77
N THR A 81 4.72 8.65 11.49
CA THR A 81 4.99 8.78 12.93
C THR A 81 6.06 9.83 13.23
N GLN A 82 6.87 10.19 12.23
CA GLN A 82 7.89 11.22 12.34
C GLN A 82 7.32 12.64 12.29
N PHE A 83 6.07 12.79 11.84
CA PHE A 83 5.39 14.08 11.81
C PHE A 83 4.56 14.27 13.08
N PRO A 84 4.61 15.46 13.71
CA PRO A 84 3.75 15.74 14.85
C PRO A 84 2.28 15.68 14.42
N ASN A 85 1.40 15.28 15.35
CA ASN A 85 -0.03 15.44 15.16
C ASN A 85 -0.33 16.92 14.89
N LEU A 86 -0.76 17.23 13.67
CA LEU A 86 -1.13 18.59 13.29
C LEU A 86 -2.34 19.03 14.11
N THR A 87 -2.25 20.23 14.69
CA THR A 87 -3.40 20.88 15.31
C THR A 87 -4.35 21.41 14.24
N SER A 88 -5.63 21.55 14.57
CA SER A 88 -6.62 22.12 13.65
C SER A 88 -6.22 23.52 13.15
N GLU A 89 -5.51 24.28 13.99
CA GLU A 89 -5.01 25.62 13.67
C GLU A 89 -3.93 25.58 12.58
N GLU A 90 -3.03 24.59 12.62
CA GLU A 90 -1.99 24.39 11.59
C GLU A 90 -2.58 23.95 10.25
N MET A 91 -3.64 23.12 10.28
CA MET A 91 -4.36 22.71 9.08
C MET A 91 -5.11 23.88 8.43
N ASP A 92 -5.76 24.73 9.23
CA ASP A 92 -6.43 25.94 8.76
C ASP A 92 -5.42 26.94 8.17
N ALA A 93 -4.22 27.06 8.76
CA ALA A 93 -3.16 27.92 8.26
C ALA A 93 -2.58 27.45 6.91
N ALA A 94 -2.52 26.14 6.69
CA ALA A 94 -2.03 25.54 5.44
C ALA A 94 -3.07 25.52 4.30
N THR A 95 -4.33 25.88 4.58
CA THR A 95 -5.39 25.90 3.57
C THR A 95 -5.06 26.91 2.47
N PRO A 96 -5.07 26.51 1.18
CA PRO A 96 -4.81 27.41 0.07
C PRO A 96 -5.74 28.61 0.11
N ARG A 97 -5.18 29.83 0.14
CA ARG A 97 -5.97 31.05 0.08
C ARG A 97 -6.25 31.41 -1.38
N PRO A 98 -7.47 31.84 -1.71
CA PRO A 98 -7.76 32.37 -3.03
C PRO A 98 -6.86 33.58 -3.32
N GLU A 99 -6.36 33.67 -4.55
CA GLU A 99 -5.52 34.76 -5.06
C GLU A 99 -6.26 36.11 -5.11
#